data_AF-A0A0M3FR33-F1
#
_entry.id   AF-A0A0M3FR33-F1
#
_cell.length_a   1.000
_cell.length_b   1.000
_cell.length_c   1.000
_cell.angle_alpha   90.00
_cell.angle_beta   90.00
_cell.angle_gamma   90.00
#
_symmetry.space_group_name_H-M   'P 1'
#
loop_
_entity.id
_entity.type
_entity.pdbx_description
1 polymer ?
#
loop_
_entity_poly.entity_id
_entity_poly.type
_entity_poly.pdbx_seq_one_letter_code
_entity_poly.pdbx_strand_id
1 'polypeptide(L)'
;MKKYILFIYVILSVLALPACTKNTLYFTPEVTGYIYDSKTHKPLSNQSGDMGFNGRTDSDNAKVNLKSDGNFTIPAVTATYYFIKPDVKQYTNFPPEIF
;
A
#
# COMPACT_ATOMS: atom_id res chain seq x y z
N MET A 1 -38.37 -32.01 5.22
CA MET A 1 -38.30 -30.63 4.69
C MET A 1 -37.58 -29.65 5.62
N LYS A 2 -38.01 -29.47 6.89
CA LYS A 2 -37.32 -28.57 7.86
C LYS A 2 -35.80 -28.78 8.00
N LYS A 3 -35.32 -30.03 8.05
CA LYS A 3 -33.88 -30.36 8.16
C LYS A 3 -33.07 -29.93 6.93
N TYR A 4 -33.63 -30.05 5.73
CA TYR A 4 -32.96 -29.64 4.49
C TYR A 4 -32.92 -28.12 4.34
N ILE A 5 -33.97 -27.42 4.76
CA ILE A 5 -34.00 -25.95 4.80
C ILE A 5 -32.93 -25.42 5.76
N LEU A 6 -32.83 -26.00 6.97
CA LEU A 6 -31.79 -25.64 7.94
C LEU A 6 -30.39 -25.86 7.36
N PHE A 7 -30.16 -27.00 6.68
CA PHE A 7 -28.89 -27.32 6.06
C PHE A 7 -28.49 -26.33 4.96
N ILE A 8 -29.45 -25.93 4.11
CA ILE A 8 -29.23 -24.90 3.08
C ILE A 8 -28.88 -23.55 3.71
N TYR A 9 -29.58 -23.14 4.79
CA TYR A 9 -29.26 -21.89 5.50
C TYR A 9 -27.85 -21.90 6.10
N VAL A 10 -27.42 -23.02 6.67
CA VAL A 10 -26.06 -23.17 7.22
C VAL A 10 -25.01 -23.13 6.12
N ILE A 11 -25.26 -23.73 4.96
CA ILE A 11 -24.34 -23.66 3.82
C ILE A 11 -24.24 -22.23 3.28
N LEU A 12 -25.37 -21.55 3.09
CA LEU A 12 -25.39 -20.17 2.61
C LEU A 12 -24.70 -19.20 3.58
N SER A 13 -24.88 -19.38 4.89
CA SER A 13 -24.22 -18.53 5.88
C SER A 13 -22.70 -18.75 5.91
N VAL A 14 -22.22 -19.99 5.77
CA VAL A 14 -20.79 -20.28 5.68
C VAL A 14 -20.18 -19.71 4.39
N LEU A 15 -20.88 -19.81 3.26
CA LEU A 15 -20.43 -19.26 1.98
C LEU A 15 -20.43 -17.72 1.96
N ALA A 16 -21.20 -17.06 2.82
CA ALA A 16 -21.22 -15.61 2.95
C ALA A 16 -20.02 -15.05 3.75
N LEU A 17 -19.37 -15.86 4.59
CA LEU A 17 -18.22 -15.43 5.41
C LEU A 17 -17.06 -14.84 4.59
N PRO A 18 -16.56 -15.47 3.49
CA PRO A 18 -15.47 -14.90 2.69
C PRO A 18 -15.83 -13.59 1.99
N ALA A 19 -17.12 -13.26 1.84
CA ALA A 19 -17.54 -11.98 1.27
C ALA A 19 -17.34 -10.80 2.24
N CYS A 20 -17.24 -11.09 3.54
CA CYS A 20 -17.01 -10.07 4.56
C CYS A 20 -15.53 -9.93 4.94
N THR A 21 -14.66 -10.85 4.53
CA THR A 21 -13.23 -10.78 4.84
C THR A 21 -12.51 -9.86 3.84
N LYS A 22 -12.09 -8.69 4.32
CA LYS A 22 -11.25 -7.77 3.55
C LYS A 22 -9.81 -8.27 3.52
N ASN A 23 -9.27 -8.46 2.33
CA ASN A 23 -7.87 -8.79 2.06
C ASN A 23 -7.10 -7.53 1.62
N THR A 24 -5.83 -7.46 1.95
CA THR A 24 -4.92 -6.37 1.56
C THR A 24 -3.74 -6.93 0.78
N LEU A 25 -3.48 -6.36 -0.39
CA LEU A 25 -2.28 -6.59 -1.18
C LEU A 25 -1.30 -5.45 -0.93
N TYR A 26 -0.04 -5.80 -0.73
CA TYR A 26 1.07 -4.86 -0.52
C TYR A 26 1.95 -4.86 -1.77
N PHE A 27 2.07 -3.71 -2.43
CA PHE A 27 2.90 -3.56 -3.63
C PHE A 27 4.26 -2.94 -3.32
N THR A 28 4.32 -2.08 -2.31
CA THR A 28 5.55 -1.48 -1.80
C THR A 28 5.50 -1.45 -0.27
N PRO A 29 6.64 -1.50 0.42
CA PRO A 29 6.70 -1.21 1.83
C PRO A 29 6.50 0.28 2.09
N GLU A 30 6.17 0.62 3.33
CA GLU A 30 6.38 1.97 3.84
C GLU A 30 7.88 2.17 4.08
N VAL A 31 8.42 3.32 3.67
CA VAL A 31 9.84 3.64 3.83
C VAL A 31 9.96 4.93 4.62
N THR A 32 10.74 4.91 5.69
CA THR A 32 11.11 6.10 6.45
C THR A 32 12.62 6.28 6.38
N GLY A 33 13.06 7.50 6.17
CA GLY A 33 14.48 7.83 6.03
C GLY A 33 14.79 9.25 6.44
N TYR A 34 16.03 9.66 6.19
CA TYR A 34 16.55 10.99 6.46
C TYR A 34 17.37 11.47 5.27
N ILE A 35 17.27 12.76 4.94
CA ILE A 35 18.09 13.38 3.90
C ILE A 35 19.01 14.42 4.52
N TYR A 36 20.30 14.31 4.20
CA TYR A 36 21.35 15.22 4.65
C TYR A 36 22.03 15.88 3.45
N ASP A 37 22.43 17.13 3.63
CA ASP A 37 23.28 17.82 2.67
C ASP A 37 24.68 17.18 2.67
N SER A 38 25.18 16.80 1.49
CA SER A 38 26.42 16.03 1.36
C SER A 38 27.69 16.81 1.72
N LYS A 39 27.63 18.15 1.75
CA LYS A 39 28.79 19.00 2.08
C LYS A 39 28.83 19.32 3.57
N THR A 40 27.69 19.73 4.12
CA THR A 40 27.56 20.21 5.50
C THR A 40 27.19 19.11 6.48
N HIS A 41 26.73 17.96 5.99
CA HIS A 41 26.19 16.84 6.77
C HIS A 41 25.01 17.25 7.69
N LYS A 42 24.40 18.41 7.44
CA LYS A 42 23.22 18.88 8.16
C LYS A 42 21.96 18.34 7.49
N PRO A 43 20.87 18.14 8.25
CA PRO A 43 19.61 17.73 7.65
C PRO A 43 19.08 18.76 6.66
N LEU A 44 18.56 18.28 5.52
CA LEU A 44 17.77 19.13 4.63
C LEU A 44 16.39 19.32 5.26
N SER A 45 16.13 20.51 5.78
CA SER A 45 14.93 20.79 6.57
C SER A 45 13.84 21.49 5.77
N ASN A 46 12.58 21.10 6.01
CA ASN A 46 11.38 21.76 5.48
C ASN A 46 11.35 21.93 3.95
N GLN A 47 11.95 21.00 3.22
CA GLN A 47 11.87 20.96 1.76
C GLN A 47 10.75 20.01 1.31
N SER A 48 10.20 20.29 0.15
CA SER A 48 9.22 19.43 -0.53
C SER A 48 9.81 18.93 -1.84
N GLY A 49 9.51 17.70 -2.19
CA GLY A 49 9.91 17.10 -3.46
C GLY A 49 9.08 15.87 -3.76
N ASP A 50 9.34 15.26 -4.90
CA ASP A 50 8.72 14.01 -5.29
C ASP A 50 9.67 12.86 -4.99
N MET A 51 9.20 11.88 -4.23
CA MET A 51 9.91 10.65 -3.90
C MET A 51 8.92 9.50 -3.83
N GLY A 52 9.23 8.40 -4.50
CA GLY A 52 8.31 7.27 -4.56
C GLY A 52 8.94 6.04 -5.20
N PHE A 53 8.14 4.99 -5.35
CA PHE A 53 8.53 3.79 -6.05
C PHE A 53 8.22 3.91 -7.53
N ASN A 54 9.23 3.66 -8.37
CA ASN A 54 9.10 3.78 -9.83
C ASN A 54 7.90 2.96 -10.35
N GLY A 55 6.99 3.64 -11.07
CA GLY A 55 5.80 3.03 -11.67
C GLY A 55 4.74 2.53 -10.68
N ARG A 56 4.90 2.79 -9.36
CA ARG A 56 3.97 2.30 -8.32
C ARG A 56 3.36 3.40 -7.47
N THR A 57 4.10 4.48 -7.21
CA THR A 57 3.58 5.63 -6.47
C THR A 57 2.94 6.61 -7.46
N ASP A 58 1.67 6.95 -7.27
CA ASP A 58 1.00 8.00 -8.06
C ASP A 58 1.51 9.40 -7.71
N SER A 59 1.18 10.40 -8.54
CA SER A 59 1.68 11.76 -8.39
C SER A 59 1.27 12.45 -7.09
N ASP A 60 0.15 12.06 -6.49
CA ASP A 60 -0.32 12.65 -5.24
C ASP A 60 0.39 12.02 -4.04
N ASN A 61 0.64 10.71 -4.09
CA ASN A 61 1.37 9.95 -3.08
C ASN A 61 2.90 10.08 -3.21
N ALA A 62 3.42 10.59 -4.33
CA ALA A 62 4.84 10.83 -4.53
C ALA A 62 5.32 12.11 -3.82
N LYS A 63 4.42 13.01 -3.45
CA LYS A 63 4.79 14.26 -2.77
C LYS A 63 5.22 13.98 -1.34
N VAL A 64 6.48 14.27 -1.05
CA VAL A 64 7.09 14.07 0.26
C VAL A 64 7.55 15.42 0.82
N ASN A 65 7.24 15.66 2.09
CA ASN A 65 7.68 16.82 2.84
C ASN A 65 8.71 16.38 3.89
N LEU A 66 9.91 16.96 3.82
CA LEU A 66 10.93 16.77 4.82
C LEU A 66 10.55 17.51 6.09
N LYS A 67 10.66 16.84 7.23
CA LYS A 67 10.56 17.48 8.55
C LYS A 67 11.79 18.36 8.81
N SER A 68 11.76 19.10 9.92
CA SER A 68 12.87 19.98 10.32
C SER A 68 14.20 19.25 10.57
N ASP A 69 14.15 17.95 10.83
CA ASP A 69 15.29 17.05 11.02
C ASP A 69 15.64 16.26 9.74
N GLY A 70 15.07 16.60 8.59
CA GLY A 70 15.28 15.92 7.32
C GLY A 70 14.60 14.56 7.20
N ASN A 71 13.78 14.17 8.18
CA ASN A 71 13.01 12.94 8.13
C ASN A 71 11.93 12.98 7.03
N PHE A 72 11.73 11.84 6.37
CA PHE A 72 10.64 11.62 5.42
C PHE A 72 9.99 10.26 5.60
N THR A 73 8.77 10.13 5.10
CA THR A 73 8.04 8.87 4.98
C THR A 73 7.40 8.76 3.60
N ILE A 74 7.67 7.67 2.89
CA ILE A 74 6.96 7.25 1.67
C ILE A 74 5.92 6.20 2.11
N PRO A 75 4.62 6.45 1.92
CA PRO A 75 3.57 5.50 2.33
C PRO A 75 3.62 4.21 1.49
N ALA A 76 3.14 3.11 2.08
CA ALA A 76 2.98 1.85 1.36
C ALA A 76 1.87 1.96 0.31
N VAL A 77 2.13 1.45 -0.89
CA VAL A 77 1.11 1.30 -1.93
C VAL A 77 0.40 -0.03 -1.72
N THR A 78 -0.90 0.04 -1.44
CA THR A 78 -1.74 -1.14 -1.14
C THR A 78 -3.04 -1.13 -1.95
N ALA A 79 -3.61 -2.31 -2.18
CA ALA A 79 -4.98 -2.44 -2.69
C ALA A 79 -5.76 -3.43 -1.84
N THR A 80 -7.06 -3.19 -1.68
CA THR A 80 -7.92 -4.03 -0.85
C THR A 80 -9.02 -4.68 -1.66
N TYR A 81 -9.33 -5.94 -1.37
CA TYR A 81 -10.36 -6.69 -2.07
C TYR A 81 -11.07 -7.67 -1.14
N TYR A 82 -12.31 -8.05 -1.47
CA TYR A 82 -13.06 -9.07 -0.74
C TYR A 82 -13.04 -10.38 -1.50
N PHE A 83 -13.69 -10.43 -2.67
CA PHE A 83 -13.79 -11.63 -3.51
C PHE A 83 -12.92 -11.58 -4.78
N ILE A 84 -12.98 -10.46 -5.52
CA ILE A 84 -12.29 -10.32 -6.80
C ILE A 84 -10.91 -9.72 -6.55
N LYS A 85 -9.86 -10.51 -6.71
CA LYS A 85 -8.49 -10.01 -6.64
C LYS A 85 -8.25 -9.02 -7.79
N PRO A 86 -7.68 -7.83 -7.54
CA PRO A 86 -7.35 -6.89 -8.61
C PRO A 86 -6.26 -7.47 -9.53
N ASP A 87 -6.26 -7.03 -10.80
CA ASP A 87 -5.18 -7.37 -11.72
C ASP A 87 -3.88 -6.72 -11.24
N VAL A 88 -2.84 -7.54 -11.07
CA VAL A 88 -1.54 -7.11 -10.56
C VAL A 88 -0.42 -7.15 -11.60
N LYS A 89 -0.73 -7.43 -12.88
CA LYS A 89 0.27 -7.52 -13.97
C LYS A 89 1.10 -6.25 -14.12
N GLN A 90 0.51 -5.08 -13.88
CA GLN A 90 1.25 -3.82 -13.92
C GLN A 90 2.31 -3.70 -12.81
N TYR A 91 2.23 -4.52 -11.75
CA TYR A 91 3.15 -4.45 -10.61
C TYR A 91 4.27 -5.50 -10.66
N THR A 92 4.22 -6.51 -11.54
CA THR A 92 5.18 -7.64 -11.55
C THR A 92 6.54 -7.33 -12.17
N ASN A 93 6.62 -6.29 -13.00
CA ASN A 93 7.80 -6.04 -13.86
C ASN A 93 8.66 -4.84 -13.42
N PHE A 94 8.31 -4.18 -12.32
CA PHE A 94 9.07 -3.03 -11.83
C PHE A 94 10.09 -3.47 -10.76
N PRO A 95 11.38 -3.16 -10.93
CA PRO A 95 12.33 -3.29 -9.83
C PRO A 95 11.90 -2.36 -8.68
N PRO A 96 12.05 -2.78 -7.42
CA PRO A 96 11.73 -1.93 -6.28
C PRO A 96 12.81 -0.85 -6.10
N GLU A 97 12.76 0.17 -6.94
CA GLU A 97 13.67 1.33 -6.89
C GLU A 97 12.92 2.56 -6.42
N ILE A 98 13.52 3.26 -5.44
CA ILE A 98 13.07 4.57 -4.97
C ILE A 98 13.78 5.62 -5.82
N PHE A 99 13.04 6.59 -6.34
CA PHE A 99 13.57 7.74 -7.08
C PHE A 99 13.43 9.03 -6.30
#